data_AF-Q2P9Z8-F1
#
_entry.id   AF-Q2P9Z8-F1
#
_cell.length_a   1.000
_cell.length_b   1.000
_cell.length_c   1.000
_cell.angle_alpha   90.00
_cell.angle_beta   90.00
_cell.angle_gamma   90.00
#
_symmetry.space_group_name_H-M   'P 1'
#
loop_
_entity.id
_entity.type
_entity.pdbx_description
1 polymer ?
#
loop_
_entity_poly.entity_id
_entity_poly.type
_entity_poly.pdbx_seq_one_letter_code
_entity_poly.pdbx_strand_id
1 'polypeptide(L)'
;MMPAEFGATPWGRIWVRTVESTAAAGPNPALPKARSLARNHAATLTVETGRVEAEVVVSGRTQQVRIDLPPWSDQERAEAERLVGKALAEHQNLAAGDLPDSLEADLRREKIGVAVALDDMDAACDCRTRRRPCVHVLATLYTLSQRIDERPLLAVELRSPGWEPAAPADPDWTPLADLDVESFYGP
;
A
#
# COMPACT_ATOMS: atom_id res chain seq x y z
N MET A 1 -9.99 12.49 17.29
CA MET A 1 -10.54 11.63 16.22
C MET A 1 -9.56 10.49 16.08
N MET A 2 -9.97 9.24 16.35
CA MET A 2 -9.07 8.10 16.13
C MET A 2 -8.78 8.01 14.62
N PRO A 3 -7.53 7.74 14.20
CA PRO A 3 -7.22 7.50 12.81
C PRO A 3 -8.13 6.41 12.24
N ALA A 4 -8.47 6.50 10.95
CA ALA A 4 -9.13 5.41 10.27
C ALA A 4 -8.26 4.15 10.40
N GLU A 5 -8.88 3.02 10.73
CA GLU A 5 -8.19 1.74 10.92
C GLU A 5 -7.43 1.28 9.67
N PHE A 6 -7.95 1.65 8.49
CA PHE A 6 -7.34 1.47 7.18
C PHE A 6 -7.44 2.79 6.42
N GLY A 7 -6.41 3.16 5.66
CA GLY A 7 -6.39 4.41 4.90
C GLY A 7 -6.18 5.63 5.77
N ALA A 8 -5.26 5.50 6.74
CA ALA A 8 -4.86 6.59 7.63
C ALA A 8 -4.21 7.73 6.84
N THR A 9 -3.43 7.40 5.80
CA THR A 9 -2.81 8.35 4.85
C THR A 9 -3.64 8.44 3.55
N PRO A 10 -3.46 9.48 2.71
CA PRO A 10 -4.04 9.50 1.36
C PRO A 10 -3.66 8.28 0.53
N TRP A 11 -2.46 7.73 0.73
CA TRP A 11 -1.93 6.57 0.02
C TRP A 11 -2.70 5.29 0.35
N GLY A 12 -2.90 4.93 1.62
CA GLY A 12 -3.73 3.77 1.95
C GLY A 12 -5.22 4.02 1.64
N ARG A 13 -5.69 5.27 1.79
CA ARG A 13 -7.10 5.63 1.59
C ARG A 13 -7.57 5.42 0.17
N ILE A 14 -6.74 5.68 -0.84
CA ILE A 14 -7.11 5.44 -2.23
C ILE A 14 -7.28 3.93 -2.51
N TRP A 15 -6.48 3.07 -1.89
CA TRP A 15 -6.66 1.61 -1.97
C TRP A 15 -7.92 1.12 -1.25
N VAL A 16 -8.19 1.63 -0.04
CA VAL A 16 -9.42 1.30 0.71
C VAL A 16 -10.67 1.68 -0.09
N ARG A 17 -10.66 2.86 -0.73
CA ARG A 17 -11.76 3.30 -1.60
C ARG A 17 -12.01 2.34 -2.75
N THR A 18 -10.96 1.78 -3.35
CA THR A 18 -11.12 0.75 -4.39
C THR A 18 -11.83 -0.50 -3.83
N VAL A 19 -11.43 -0.96 -2.65
CA VAL A 19 -12.00 -2.15 -1.99
C VAL A 19 -13.46 -1.94 -1.59
N GLU A 20 -13.79 -0.75 -1.11
CA GLU A 20 -15.11 -0.39 -0.59
C GLU A 20 -16.06 0.18 -1.65
N SER A 21 -15.55 0.39 -2.88
CA SER A 21 -16.33 0.90 -4.00
C SER A 21 -17.57 0.02 -4.21
N THR A 22 -18.73 0.64 -4.16
CA THR A 22 -20.00 -0.03 -4.42
C THR A 22 -20.17 -0.17 -5.93
N ALA A 23 -19.99 -1.38 -6.46
CA ALA A 23 -20.51 -1.71 -7.79
C ALA A 23 -22.03 -1.48 -7.82
N ALA A 24 -22.62 -1.35 -9.01
CA ALA A 24 -24.07 -1.14 -9.21
C ALA A 24 -24.96 -2.18 -8.48
N ALA A 25 -24.40 -3.34 -8.12
CA ALA A 25 -25.05 -4.42 -7.37
C ALA A 25 -25.05 -4.24 -5.83
N GLY A 26 -24.52 -3.13 -5.31
CA GLY A 26 -24.40 -2.86 -3.88
C GLY A 26 -23.09 -3.36 -3.25
N PRO A 27 -22.85 -3.03 -1.96
CA PRO A 27 -21.60 -3.37 -1.28
C PRO A 27 -21.40 -4.88 -1.13
N ASN A 28 -20.17 -5.34 -1.34
CA ASN A 28 -19.84 -6.76 -1.19
C ASN A 28 -20.04 -7.21 0.28
N PRO A 29 -20.92 -8.19 0.56
CA PRO A 29 -21.23 -8.61 1.92
C PRO A 29 -20.04 -9.26 2.65
N ALA A 30 -18.96 -9.59 1.94
CA ALA A 30 -17.72 -10.08 2.55
C ALA A 30 -16.89 -8.97 3.22
N LEU A 31 -17.15 -7.69 2.95
CA LEU A 31 -16.35 -6.56 3.45
C LEU A 31 -16.20 -6.52 4.97
N PRO A 32 -17.25 -6.70 5.81
CA PRO A 32 -17.08 -6.70 7.26
C PRO A 32 -16.16 -7.83 7.74
N LYS A 33 -16.24 -9.02 7.12
CA LYS A 33 -15.39 -10.15 7.47
C LYS A 33 -13.95 -9.93 6.98
N ALA A 34 -13.76 -9.38 5.77
CA ALA A 34 -12.45 -9.06 5.23
C ALA A 34 -11.70 -8.05 6.10
N ARG A 35 -12.36 -6.94 6.50
CA ARG A 35 -11.82 -5.97 7.47
C ARG A 35 -11.40 -6.65 8.76
N SER A 36 -12.29 -7.48 9.33
CA SER A 36 -12.00 -8.22 10.55
C SER A 36 -10.78 -9.15 10.40
N LEU A 37 -10.60 -9.82 9.26
CA LEU A 37 -9.43 -10.67 9.02
C LEU A 37 -8.15 -9.85 8.95
N ALA A 38 -8.15 -8.75 8.20
CA ALA A 38 -6.98 -7.88 8.08
C ALA A 38 -6.60 -7.24 9.42
N ARG A 39 -7.60 -6.79 10.21
CA ARG A 39 -7.41 -6.26 11.57
C ARG A 39 -6.75 -7.25 12.53
N ASN A 40 -7.09 -8.53 12.40
CA ASN A 40 -6.53 -9.58 13.27
C ASN A 40 -5.26 -10.21 12.66
N HIS A 41 -4.60 -9.53 11.71
CA HIS A 41 -3.37 -10.00 11.05
C HIS A 41 -3.48 -11.42 10.48
N ALA A 42 -4.66 -11.78 9.97
CA ALA A 42 -4.91 -13.11 9.42
C ALA A 42 -4.31 -13.31 8.02
N ALA A 43 -3.72 -12.26 7.43
CA ALA A 43 -3.09 -12.29 6.12
C ALA A 43 -1.61 -11.90 6.23
N THR A 44 -0.71 -12.77 5.77
CA THR A 44 0.73 -12.49 5.63
C THR A 44 1.02 -12.25 4.16
N LEU A 45 1.54 -11.06 3.83
CA LEU A 45 1.79 -10.65 2.44
C LEU A 45 3.27 -10.77 2.08
N THR A 46 3.52 -11.19 0.85
CA THR A 46 4.78 -10.98 0.12
C THR A 46 4.47 -10.04 -1.04
N VAL A 47 5.23 -8.95 -1.16
CA VAL A 47 4.97 -7.93 -2.18
C VAL A 47 6.20 -7.78 -3.05
N GLU A 48 5.99 -7.93 -4.36
CA GLU A 48 6.97 -7.73 -5.41
C GLU A 48 6.41 -6.71 -6.41
N THR A 49 7.23 -6.20 -7.31
CA THR A 49 6.73 -5.25 -8.30
C THR A 49 5.64 -5.90 -9.17
N GLY A 50 4.47 -5.24 -9.24
CA GLY A 50 3.33 -5.71 -10.02
C GLY A 50 2.60 -6.91 -9.41
N ARG A 51 3.02 -7.45 -8.26
CA ARG A 51 2.42 -8.65 -7.68
C ARG A 51 2.33 -8.59 -6.16
N VAL A 52 1.16 -8.98 -5.65
CA VAL A 52 0.93 -9.21 -4.22
C VAL A 52 0.51 -10.66 -4.03
N GLU A 53 1.30 -11.39 -3.25
CA GLU A 53 0.97 -12.74 -2.79
C GLU A 53 0.61 -12.69 -1.31
N ALA A 54 -0.31 -13.56 -0.88
CA ALA A 54 -0.68 -13.64 0.53
C ALA A 54 -1.16 -15.03 0.95
N GLU A 55 -0.78 -15.40 2.17
CA GLU A 55 -1.37 -16.50 2.92
C GLU A 55 -2.44 -15.94 3.85
N VAL A 56 -3.70 -16.35 3.65
CA VAL A 56 -4.83 -15.86 4.45
C VAL A 56 -5.45 -17.00 5.26
N VAL A 57 -5.40 -16.89 6.59
CA VAL A 57 -5.92 -17.90 7.52
C VAL A 57 -7.35 -17.56 7.92
N VAL A 58 -8.32 -18.40 7.53
CA VAL A 58 -9.72 -18.26 7.93
C VAL A 58 -10.21 -19.55 8.55
N SER A 59 -10.62 -19.49 9.82
CA SER A 59 -11.15 -20.64 10.56
C SER A 59 -10.21 -21.86 10.53
N GLY A 60 -8.91 -21.62 10.69
CA GLY A 60 -7.89 -22.67 10.73
C GLY A 60 -7.49 -23.24 9.36
N ARG A 61 -7.95 -22.65 8.25
CA ARG A 61 -7.52 -23.01 6.90
C ARG A 61 -6.75 -21.86 6.27
N THR A 62 -5.56 -22.14 5.74
CA THR A 62 -4.78 -21.20 4.94
C THR A 62 -5.24 -21.27 3.49
N GLN A 63 -5.40 -20.11 2.87
CA GLN A 63 -5.71 -19.95 1.45
C GLN A 63 -4.64 -19.09 0.80
N GLN A 64 -4.17 -19.51 -0.36
CA GLN A 64 -3.22 -18.75 -1.16
C GLN A 64 -3.95 -17.74 -2.04
N VAL A 65 -3.48 -16.50 -2.01
CA VAL A 65 -3.98 -15.39 -2.81
C VAL A 65 -2.84 -14.83 -3.65
N ARG A 66 -3.12 -14.56 -4.92
CA ARG A 66 -2.22 -13.86 -5.85
C ARG A 66 -3.00 -12.74 -6.52
N ILE A 67 -2.47 -11.53 -6.50
CA ILE A 67 -3.04 -10.35 -7.16
C ILE A 67 -1.97 -9.75 -8.04
N ASP A 68 -2.16 -9.80 -9.36
CA ASP A 68 -1.33 -9.11 -10.33
C ASP A 68 -1.92 -7.73 -10.65
N LEU A 69 -1.05 -6.73 -10.69
CA LEU A 69 -1.38 -5.34 -10.94
C LEU A 69 -0.75 -4.90 -12.27
N PRO A 70 -1.51 -4.34 -13.21
CA PRO A 70 -0.98 -3.94 -14.52
C PRO A 70 0.00 -2.77 -14.35
N PRO A 71 1.26 -2.79 -14.80
CA PRO A 71 2.18 -1.67 -14.56
C PRO A 71 1.68 -0.35 -15.15
N TRP A 72 2.26 0.77 -14.72
CA TRP A 72 2.06 2.03 -15.44
C TRP A 72 2.60 1.95 -16.88
N SER A 73 1.97 2.70 -17.78
CA SER A 73 2.55 2.93 -19.10
C SER A 73 3.91 3.62 -18.98
N ASP A 74 4.75 3.54 -20.02
CA ASP A 74 6.09 4.15 -19.99
C ASP A 74 6.04 5.66 -19.70
N GLN A 75 5.01 6.35 -20.20
CA GLN A 75 4.80 7.78 -19.97
C GLN A 75 4.39 8.06 -18.51
N GLU A 76 3.41 7.33 -17.98
CA GLU A 76 2.98 7.48 -16.58
C GLU A 76 4.12 7.15 -15.62
N ARG A 77 4.88 6.08 -15.92
CA ARG A 77 6.02 5.65 -15.13
C ARG A 77 7.09 6.73 -15.07
N ALA A 78 7.53 7.24 -16.22
CA ALA A 78 8.56 8.29 -16.27
C ALA A 78 8.13 9.55 -15.50
N GLU A 79 6.87 9.96 -15.62
CA GLU A 79 6.36 11.13 -14.91
C GLU A 79 6.22 10.88 -13.39
N ALA A 80 5.74 9.70 -12.99
CA ALA A 80 5.64 9.33 -11.58
C ALA A 80 7.01 9.31 -10.90
N GLU A 81 8.01 8.67 -11.52
CA GLU A 81 9.38 8.61 -11.01
C GLU A 81 10.00 10.01 -10.89
N ARG A 82 9.74 10.89 -11.87
CA ARG A 82 10.18 12.29 -11.83
C ARG A 82 9.55 13.05 -10.66
N LEU A 83 8.25 12.89 -10.42
CA LEU A 83 7.53 13.52 -9.32
C LEU A 83 8.01 12.99 -7.96
N VAL A 84 8.22 11.68 -7.83
CA VAL A 84 8.75 11.08 -6.61
C VAL A 84 10.16 11.59 -6.33
N GLY A 85 11.05 11.59 -7.33
CA GLY A 85 12.41 12.11 -7.17
C GLY A 85 12.43 13.58 -6.76
N LYS A 86 11.55 14.40 -7.32
CA LYS A 86 11.37 15.80 -6.92
C LYS A 86 10.93 15.90 -5.45
N ALA A 87 9.90 15.14 -5.06
CA ALA A 87 9.38 15.17 -3.69
C ALA A 87 10.43 14.74 -2.67
N LEU A 88 11.19 13.67 -2.93
CA LEU A 88 12.27 13.22 -2.05
C LEU A 88 13.39 14.27 -1.92
N ALA A 89 13.72 14.99 -3.00
CA ALA A 89 14.70 16.07 -2.96
C ALA A 89 14.22 17.29 -2.14
N GLU A 90 12.93 17.59 -2.18
CA GLU A 90 12.29 18.67 -1.42
C GLU A 90 12.07 18.31 0.07
N HIS A 91 11.99 17.02 0.38
CA HIS A 91 11.67 16.49 1.71
C HIS A 91 12.76 15.54 2.24
N GLN A 92 13.95 16.09 2.46
CA GLN A 92 15.15 15.31 2.85
C GLN A 92 15.07 14.62 4.21
N ASN A 93 14.11 15.02 5.07
CA ASN A 93 13.94 14.46 6.42
C ASN A 93 12.89 13.33 6.48
N LEU A 94 12.39 12.86 5.34
CA LEU A 94 11.45 11.74 5.32
C LEU A 94 12.14 10.44 5.74
N ALA A 95 11.42 9.61 6.48
CA ALA A 95 11.87 8.26 6.78
C ALA A 95 12.01 7.45 5.48
N ALA A 96 12.89 6.45 5.47
CA ALA A 96 13.07 5.60 4.31
C ALA A 96 11.74 4.92 3.91
N GLY A 97 11.32 5.11 2.66
CA GLY A 97 10.06 4.59 2.12
C GLY A 97 8.81 5.42 2.42
N ASP A 98 8.96 6.55 3.10
CA ASP A 98 7.89 7.53 3.28
C ASP A 98 7.77 8.46 2.06
N LEU A 99 6.59 9.02 1.83
CA LEU A 99 6.31 9.98 0.75
C LEU A 99 5.32 11.04 1.26
N PRO A 100 5.50 12.33 0.88
CA PRO A 100 4.61 13.38 1.36
C PRO A 100 3.21 13.20 0.78
N ASP A 101 2.19 13.49 1.58
CA ASP A 101 0.77 13.43 1.17
C ASP A 101 0.44 14.27 -0.07
N SER A 102 1.17 15.37 -0.27
CA SER A 102 1.03 16.23 -1.46
C SER A 102 1.35 15.49 -2.76
N LEU A 103 2.27 14.53 -2.73
CA LEU A 103 2.67 13.77 -3.92
C LEU A 103 1.54 12.88 -4.45
N GLU A 104 0.69 12.31 -3.59
CA GLU A 104 -0.50 11.58 -4.05
C GLU A 104 -1.42 12.50 -4.86
N ALA A 105 -1.61 13.74 -4.39
CA ALA A 105 -2.45 14.71 -5.07
C ALA A 105 -1.83 15.14 -6.42
N ASP A 106 -0.51 15.24 -6.50
CA ASP A 106 0.24 15.56 -7.71
C ASP A 106 0.09 14.46 -8.76
N LEU A 107 0.30 13.20 -8.37
CA LEU A 107 0.09 12.03 -9.24
C LEU A 107 -1.35 11.99 -9.78
N ARG A 108 -2.34 12.24 -8.91
CA ARG A 108 -3.75 12.28 -9.33
C ARG A 108 -4.04 13.42 -10.31
N ARG A 109 -3.40 14.59 -10.16
CA ARG A 109 -3.54 15.72 -11.11
C ARG A 109 -3.00 15.36 -12.49
N GLU A 110 -1.93 14.59 -12.55
CA GLU A 110 -1.38 14.02 -13.79
C GLU A 110 -2.13 12.76 -14.29
N LYS A 111 -3.24 12.40 -13.63
CA LYS A 111 -4.08 11.23 -13.93
C LYS A 111 -3.34 9.90 -13.78
N ILE A 112 -2.28 9.87 -12.97
CA ILE A 112 -1.53 8.66 -12.65
C ILE A 112 -2.17 7.98 -11.44
N GLY A 113 -2.89 6.89 -11.69
CA GLY A 113 -3.54 6.10 -10.64
C GLY A 113 -2.56 5.20 -9.90
N VAL A 114 -2.38 5.41 -8.59
CA VAL A 114 -1.54 4.54 -7.74
C VAL A 114 -2.26 3.26 -7.32
N ALA A 115 -3.58 3.33 -7.10
CA ALA A 115 -4.42 2.17 -6.85
C ALA A 115 -5.10 1.72 -8.15
N VAL A 116 -5.24 0.41 -8.31
CA VAL A 116 -5.90 -0.22 -9.47
C VAL A 116 -7.36 -0.48 -9.12
N ALA A 117 -8.30 -0.36 -10.07
CA ALA A 117 -9.68 -0.77 -9.86
C ALA A 117 -9.76 -2.29 -9.64
N LEU A 118 -10.71 -2.78 -8.83
CA LEU A 118 -10.86 -4.22 -8.59
C LEU A 118 -11.04 -5.04 -9.88
N ASP A 119 -11.74 -4.48 -10.87
CA ASP A 119 -12.01 -5.13 -12.14
C ASP A 119 -10.79 -5.15 -13.08
N ASP A 120 -9.78 -4.32 -12.82
CA ASP A 120 -8.54 -4.23 -13.58
C ASP A 120 -7.40 -5.06 -12.93
N MET A 121 -7.65 -5.69 -11.78
CA MET A 121 -6.69 -6.59 -11.12
C MET A 121 -6.90 -8.04 -11.58
N ASP A 122 -5.83 -8.76 -11.88
CA ASP A 122 -5.90 -10.22 -12.04
C ASP A 122 -5.70 -10.90 -10.68
N ALA A 123 -6.82 -11.18 -9.99
CA ALA A 123 -6.83 -11.77 -8.67
C ALA A 123 -7.24 -13.26 -8.70
N ALA A 124 -6.34 -14.12 -8.22
CA ALA A 124 -6.56 -15.55 -8.03
C ALA A 124 -6.55 -15.92 -6.54
N CYS A 125 -7.43 -16.84 -6.16
CA CYS A 125 -7.44 -17.45 -4.84
C CYS A 125 -7.90 -18.91 -4.96
N ASP A 126 -7.24 -19.80 -4.24
CA ASP A 126 -7.50 -21.25 -4.21
C ASP A 126 -8.78 -21.64 -3.44
N CYS A 127 -9.47 -20.68 -2.83
CA CYS A 127 -10.69 -20.94 -2.09
C CYS A 127 -11.89 -21.37 -2.98
N ARG A 128 -12.77 -22.20 -2.42
CA ARG A 128 -13.90 -22.83 -3.14
C ARG A 128 -15.12 -21.93 -3.34
N THR A 129 -15.09 -20.67 -2.90
CA THR A 129 -16.22 -19.76 -3.08
C THR A 129 -16.37 -19.36 -4.54
N ARG A 130 -17.59 -19.04 -4.97
CA ARG A 130 -17.87 -18.48 -6.30
C ARG A 130 -17.90 -16.96 -6.32
N ARG A 131 -17.90 -16.32 -5.15
CA ARG A 131 -17.90 -14.85 -5.04
C ARG A 131 -16.54 -14.30 -5.46
N ARG A 132 -16.53 -13.27 -6.30
CA ARG A 132 -15.35 -12.55 -6.76
C ARG A 132 -15.59 -11.04 -6.61
N PRO A 133 -14.68 -10.28 -5.96
CA PRO A 133 -13.58 -10.77 -5.13
C PRO A 133 -14.07 -11.59 -3.92
N CYS A 134 -13.30 -12.61 -3.54
CA CYS A 134 -13.60 -13.40 -2.34
C CYS A 134 -13.12 -12.67 -1.07
N VAL A 135 -13.50 -13.18 0.10
CA VAL A 135 -13.09 -12.58 1.38
C VAL A 135 -11.56 -12.55 1.57
N HIS A 136 -10.83 -13.53 1.02
CA HIS A 136 -9.38 -13.59 1.12
C HIS A 136 -8.71 -12.49 0.28
N VAL A 137 -9.12 -12.32 -0.98
CA VAL A 137 -8.64 -11.23 -1.85
C VAL A 137 -8.91 -9.87 -1.20
N LEU A 138 -10.12 -9.66 -0.66
CA LEU A 138 -10.45 -8.40 0.02
C LEU A 138 -9.60 -8.19 1.29
N ALA A 139 -9.37 -9.24 2.07
CA ALA A 139 -8.51 -9.17 3.26
C ALA A 139 -7.06 -8.84 2.88
N THR A 140 -6.53 -9.45 1.81
CA THR A 140 -5.22 -9.13 1.24
C THR A 140 -5.12 -7.66 0.85
N LEU A 141 -6.14 -7.09 0.18
CA LEU A 141 -6.13 -5.68 -0.22
C LEU A 141 -6.23 -4.71 0.98
N TYR A 142 -6.98 -5.06 2.03
CA TYR A 142 -6.99 -4.28 3.28
C TYR A 142 -5.65 -4.36 4.02
N THR A 143 -4.99 -5.52 4.04
CA THR A 143 -3.65 -5.63 4.62
C THR A 143 -2.61 -4.88 3.77
N LEU A 144 -2.78 -4.87 2.44
CA LEU A 144 -1.95 -4.08 1.55
C LEU A 144 -2.10 -2.58 1.82
N SER A 145 -3.32 -2.07 2.00
CA SER A 145 -3.53 -0.65 2.29
C SER A 145 -2.87 -0.22 3.61
N GLN A 146 -2.83 -1.08 4.63
CA GLN A 146 -2.09 -0.81 5.87
C GLN A 146 -0.58 -0.71 5.61
N ARG A 147 -0.01 -1.64 4.85
CA ARG A 147 1.42 -1.57 4.49
C ARG A 147 1.77 -0.33 3.66
N ILE A 148 0.83 0.14 2.85
CA ILE A 148 0.99 1.38 2.08
C ILE A 148 0.85 2.61 2.98
N ASP A 149 -0.04 2.58 3.99
CA ASP A 149 -0.07 3.63 5.02
C ASP A 149 1.25 3.70 5.81
N GLU A 150 1.88 2.56 6.08
CA GLU A 150 3.17 2.47 6.78
C GLU A 150 4.37 2.85 5.89
N ARG A 151 4.32 2.50 4.60
CA ARG A 151 5.39 2.75 3.63
C ARG A 151 4.81 3.18 2.28
N PRO A 152 4.41 4.47 2.13
CA PRO A 152 3.80 5.02 0.91
C PRO A 152 4.54 4.70 -0.39
N LEU A 153 5.88 4.62 -0.36
CA LEU A 153 6.70 4.26 -1.52
C LEU A 153 6.29 2.93 -2.16
N LEU A 154 5.78 1.98 -1.36
CA LEU A 154 5.28 0.70 -1.84
C LEU A 154 4.20 0.86 -2.92
N ALA A 155 3.35 1.89 -2.83
CA ALA A 155 2.33 2.15 -3.83
C ALA A 155 2.91 2.49 -5.21
N VAL A 156 4.13 3.05 -5.25
CA VAL A 156 4.86 3.38 -6.48
C VAL A 156 5.66 2.16 -6.97
N GLU A 157 6.40 1.50 -6.07
CA GLU A 157 7.17 0.28 -6.36
C GLU A 157 6.29 -0.82 -7.00
N LEU A 158 5.05 -0.96 -6.53
CA LEU A 158 4.06 -1.89 -7.09
C LEU A 158 3.72 -1.63 -8.56
N ARG A 159 3.89 -0.40 -9.04
CA ARG A 159 3.44 0.07 -10.35
C ARG A 159 4.59 0.32 -11.32
N SER A 160 5.83 0.39 -10.81
CA SER A 160 7.04 0.71 -11.58
C SER A 160 8.08 -0.44 -11.57
N PRO A 161 8.02 -1.38 -12.53
CA PRO A 161 8.96 -2.49 -12.66
C PRO A 161 10.42 -2.07 -12.79
N GLY A 162 11.27 -2.61 -11.91
CA GLY A 162 12.72 -2.40 -11.95
C GLY A 162 13.17 -1.01 -11.51
N TRP A 163 12.25 -0.21 -10.94
CA TRP A 163 12.58 1.09 -10.40
C TRP A 163 12.81 1.01 -8.89
N GLU A 164 13.91 1.60 -8.46
CA GLU A 164 14.21 1.89 -7.06
C GLU A 164 14.47 3.39 -6.95
N PRO A 165 13.87 4.09 -5.96
CA PRO A 165 14.23 5.49 -5.75
C PRO A 165 15.69 5.59 -5.32
N ALA A 166 16.31 6.72 -5.64
CA ALA A 166 17.61 7.04 -5.09
C ALA A 166 17.54 7.00 -3.55
N ALA A 167 18.53 6.37 -2.92
CA ALA A 167 18.62 6.37 -1.46
C ALA A 167 18.58 7.82 -0.96
N PRO A 168 17.85 8.10 0.14
CA PRO A 168 17.88 9.43 0.74
C PRO A 168 19.35 9.80 1.05
N ALA A 169 19.68 11.08 0.88
CA ALA A 169 20.96 11.60 1.37
C ALA A 169 21.05 11.31 2.86
N ASP A 170 22.23 10.85 3.31
CA ASP A 170 22.51 10.39 4.68
C ASP A 170 21.71 11.18 5.70
N PRO A 171 20.62 10.60 6.21
CA PRO A 171 19.79 11.37 7.09
C PRO A 171 20.57 11.44 8.42
N ASP A 172 20.56 12.62 9.04
CA ASP A 172 21.31 12.95 10.26
C ASP A 172 20.76 12.18 11.50
N TRP A 173 20.64 10.86 11.39
CA TRP A 173 20.17 9.95 12.43
C TRP A 173 21.36 9.60 13.29
N THR A 174 21.26 9.95 14.57
CA THR A 174 22.10 9.36 15.59
C THR A 174 21.59 7.95 15.89
N PRO A 175 22.39 6.89 15.72
CA PRO A 175 22.01 5.55 16.19
C PRO A 175 21.63 5.59 17.66
N LEU A 176 20.65 4.79 18.08
CA LEU A 176 20.19 4.80 19.48
C LEU A 176 21.30 4.44 20.47
N ALA A 177 22.30 3.67 20.03
CA ALA A 177 23.49 3.35 20.82
C ALA A 177 24.43 4.55 21.03
N ASP A 178 24.37 5.54 20.14
CA ASP A 178 25.24 6.72 20.13
C ASP A 178 24.53 7.95 20.73
N LEU A 179 23.28 7.79 21.18
CA LEU A 179 22.54 8.81 21.91
C LEU A 179 23.01 8.89 23.36
N ASP A 180 23.63 10.01 23.72
CA ASP A 180 23.94 10.32 25.12
C ASP A 180 22.67 10.75 25.86
N VAL A 181 22.18 9.86 26.74
CA VAL A 181 20.95 10.06 27.51
C VAL A 181 21.08 11.22 28.49
N GLU A 182 22.30 11.52 28.98
CA GLU A 182 22.52 12.57 29.98
C GLU A 182 22.45 13.97 29.37
N SER A 183 22.76 14.13 28.09
CA SER A 183 22.75 15.44 27.40
C SER A 183 21.60 15.61 26.41
N PHE A 184 20.80 14.58 26.15
CA PHE A 184 19.74 14.60 25.13
C PHE A 184 18.68 15.69 25.32
N TYR A 185 18.34 16.04 26.57
CA TYR A 185 17.36 17.09 26.88
C TYR A 185 17.98 18.47 27.15
N GLY A 186 19.28 18.64 26.91
CA GLY A 186 20.05 19.80 27.32
C GLY A 186 20.61 19.67 28.75
N PRO A 187 21.57 20.53 29.14
CA PRO A 187 22.19 20.50 30.47
C PRO A 187 21.24 20.91 31.61
#